data_AF-B0NL93-F1
#
_entry.id   AF-B0NL93-F1
#
_cell.length_a   1.000
_cell.length_b   1.000
_cell.length_c   1.000
_cell.angle_alpha   90.00
_cell.angle_beta   90.00
_cell.angle_gamma   90.00
#
_symmetry.space_group_name_H-M   'P 1'
#
loop_
_entity.id
_entity.type
_entity.pdbx_description
1 polymer ?
#
loop_
_entity_poly.entity_id
_entity_poly.type
_entity_poly.pdbx_seq_one_letter_code
_entity_poly.pdbx_strand_id
1 'polypeptide(L)'
;MRVVGVENGENFCRIRSQKYLFGDNKVLFVSRYPQSADLREWLIKIPNRYIHFGDFDLASICIYQSEFYKYLGDRASFLIPEDIEERLKSGNTGLYDTQYLRYKNLKIIDSRLNGLVGMIHHYGRVYEQEGYIEKCAY
;
A
#
# COMPACT_ATOMS: atom_id res chain seq x y z
N MET A 1 0.06 18.77 -5.49
CA MET A 1 1.01 17.97 -4.69
C MET A 1 0.28 16.76 -4.13
N ARG A 2 0.85 15.57 -4.22
CA ARG A 2 0.27 14.33 -3.68
C ARG A 2 0.91 13.99 -2.33
N VAL A 3 0.16 13.37 -1.43
CA VAL A 3 0.69 12.84 -0.18
C VAL A 3 0.79 11.32 -0.32
N VAL A 4 1.96 10.75 -0.07
CA VAL A 4 2.15 9.29 -0.06
C VAL A 4 2.35 8.85 1.39
N GLY A 5 1.41 8.07 1.91
CA GLY A 5 1.56 7.42 3.21
C GLY A 5 2.29 6.10 3.06
N VAL A 6 3.47 6.00 3.67
CA VAL A 6 4.28 4.78 3.68
C VAL A 6 3.98 4.01 4.96
N GLU A 7 3.52 2.77 4.82
CA GLU A 7 3.14 1.92 5.96
C GLU A 7 4.36 1.46 6.76
N ASN A 8 5.39 0.95 6.07
CA ASN A 8 6.58 0.39 6.68
C ASN A 8 7.65 1.45 7.01
N GLY A 9 8.25 1.35 8.21
CA GLY A 9 9.28 2.28 8.69
C GLY A 9 10.61 2.19 7.93
N GLU A 10 11.04 0.99 7.54
CA GLU A 10 12.24 0.79 6.71
C GLU A 10 12.04 1.41 5.32
N ASN A 11 10.88 1.18 4.70
CA ASN A 11 10.54 1.80 3.42
C ASN A 11 10.54 3.32 3.51
N PHE A 12 10.02 3.88 4.60
CA PHE A 12 10.03 5.33 4.81
C PHE A 12 11.46 5.87 4.94
N CYS A 13 12.32 5.20 5.72
CA CYS A 13 13.74 5.55 5.86
C CYS A 13 14.51 5.44 4.52
N ARG A 14 14.09 4.54 3.63
CA ARG A 14 14.71 4.28 2.32
C ARG A 14 13.87 4.76 1.14
N ILE A 15 13.12 5.85 1.32
CA ILE A 15 12.21 6.34 0.26
C ILE A 15 12.94 6.73 -1.03
N ARG A 16 14.20 7.16 -0.92
CA ARG A 16 15.05 7.49 -2.09
C ARG A 16 15.32 6.28 -2.96
N SER A 17 15.52 5.10 -2.37
CA SER A 17 15.70 3.82 -3.07
C SER A 17 14.42 3.27 -3.70
N GLN A 18 13.30 3.98 -3.56
CA GLN A 18 11.99 3.62 -4.09
C GLN A 18 11.37 4.78 -4.89
N LYS A 19 12.16 5.83 -5.16
CA LYS A 19 11.66 7.06 -5.82
C LYS A 19 11.09 6.75 -7.22
N TYR A 20 11.64 5.76 -7.92
CA TYR A 20 11.20 5.34 -9.25
C TYR A 20 9.71 4.99 -9.31
N LEU A 21 9.12 4.50 -8.21
CA LEU A 21 7.69 4.20 -8.12
C LEU A 21 6.78 5.43 -8.20
N PHE A 22 7.31 6.62 -7.91
CA PHE A 22 6.52 7.85 -7.77
C PHE A 22 6.80 8.88 -8.87
N GLY A 23 7.78 8.60 -9.74
CA GLY A 23 8.23 9.47 -10.83
C GLY A 23 8.72 10.84 -10.35
N ASP A 24 8.72 11.83 -11.24
CA ASP A 24 9.15 13.21 -10.94
C ASP A 24 8.04 14.09 -10.35
N ASN A 25 7.00 13.46 -9.80
CA ASN A 25 5.90 14.20 -9.19
C ASN A 25 6.32 14.90 -7.90
N LYS A 26 5.81 16.12 -7.67
CA LYS A 26 5.92 16.77 -6.35
C LYS A 26 5.08 15.99 -5.32
N VAL A 27 5.76 15.17 -4.55
CA VAL A 27 5.21 14.26 -3.53
C VAL A 27 5.70 14.66 -2.14
N LEU A 28 4.79 14.63 -1.18
CA LEU A 28 5.10 14.67 0.25
C LEU A 28 4.95 13.26 0.80
N PHE A 29 6.06 12.66 1.26
CA PHE A 29 6.02 11.37 1.94
C PHE A 29 5.72 11.58 3.42
N VAL A 30 4.79 10.78 3.95
CA VAL A 30 4.43 10.77 5.37
C VAL A 30 4.50 9.34 5.88
N SER A 31 5.03 9.16 7.08
CA SER A 31 5.05 7.86 7.75
C SER A 31 3.68 7.59 8.36
N ARG A 32 3.23 6.34 8.31
CA ARG A 32 2.07 5.89 9.10
C ARG A 32 2.43 5.62 10.57
N TYR A 33 3.72 5.63 10.93
CA TYR A 33 4.15 5.41 12.31
C TYR A 33 4.18 6.73 13.11
N PRO A 34 3.64 6.78 14.34
CA PRO A 34 2.88 5.71 15.02
C PRO A 34 1.49 5.49 14.40
N GLN A 35 0.96 4.27 14.49
CA GLN A 35 -0.35 3.89 13.95
C GLN A 35 -1.49 4.55 14.75
N SER A 36 -1.74 5.84 14.47
CA SER A 36 -2.77 6.66 15.11
C SER A 36 -3.75 7.25 14.09
N ALA A 37 -4.80 7.89 14.62
CA ALA A 37 -5.76 8.65 13.83
C ALA A 37 -5.18 9.94 13.21
N ASP A 38 -4.06 10.44 13.71
CA ASP A 38 -3.60 11.81 13.47
C ASP A 38 -3.34 12.08 11.98
N LEU A 39 -2.70 11.13 11.29
CA LEU A 39 -2.43 11.25 9.87
C LEU A 39 -3.73 11.37 9.06
N ARG A 40 -4.72 10.51 9.36
CA ARG A 40 -6.04 10.57 8.71
C ARG A 40 -6.74 11.90 9.00
N GLU A 41 -6.75 12.34 10.26
CA GLU A 41 -7.39 13.60 10.65
C GLU A 41 -6.78 14.81 9.98
N TRP A 42 -5.45 14.80 9.79
CA TRP A 42 -4.76 15.82 9.01
C TRP A 42 -5.11 15.74 7.52
N LEU A 43 -5.15 14.55 6.92
CA LEU A 43 -5.51 14.35 5.51
C LEU A 43 -6.93 14.83 5.17
N ILE A 44 -7.88 14.70 6.10
CA ILE A 44 -9.25 15.22 5.95
C ILE A 44 -9.25 16.75 5.84
N LYS A 45 -8.35 17.45 6.55
CA LYS A 45 -8.29 18.91 6.62
C LYS A 45 -7.67 19.57 5.38
N ILE A 46 -6.93 18.82 4.57
CA ILE A 46 -6.29 19.33 3.35
C ILE A 46 -7.01 18.82 2.10
N PRO A 47 -6.89 19.45 0.92
CA PRO A 47 -7.54 18.99 -0.32
C PRO A 47 -6.71 17.96 -1.12
N ASN A 48 -5.49 17.65 -0.68
CA ASN A 48 -4.53 16.86 -1.45
C ASN A 48 -4.97 15.41 -1.67
N ARG A 49 -4.62 14.84 -2.84
CA ARG A 49 -4.77 13.41 -3.10
C ARG A 49 -3.80 12.62 -2.22
N TYR A 50 -4.30 11.51 -1.66
CA TYR A 50 -3.56 10.58 -0.84
C TYR A 50 -3.32 9.27 -1.61
N ILE A 51 -2.08 8.80 -1.59
CA ILE A 51 -1.70 7.49 -2.08
C ILE A 51 -1.23 6.69 -0.87
N HIS A 52 -1.87 5.56 -0.64
CA HIS A 52 -1.44 4.59 0.36
C HIS A 52 -0.44 3.65 -0.29
N PHE A 53 0.79 3.67 0.22
CA PHE A 53 1.81 2.70 -0.13
C PHE A 53 1.95 1.78 1.07
N GLY A 54 1.32 0.61 0.98
CA GLY A 54 1.39 -0.48 1.95
C GLY A 54 1.82 -1.79 1.29
N ASP A 55 1.82 -2.88 2.06
CA ASP A 55 2.09 -4.23 1.55
C ASP A 55 1.00 -4.67 0.56
N PHE A 56 1.38 -5.53 -0.40
CA PHE A 56 0.45 -6.06 -1.39
C PHE A 56 -0.18 -7.34 -0.86
N ASP A 57 -0.99 -7.16 0.18
CA ASP A 57 -1.62 -8.22 0.95
C ASP A 57 -3.05 -7.86 1.40
N LEU A 58 -3.76 -8.80 2.02
CA LEU A 58 -5.14 -8.56 2.44
C LEU A 58 -5.22 -7.68 3.70
N ALA A 59 -4.19 -7.66 4.54
CA ALA A 59 -4.14 -6.89 5.77
C ALA A 59 -4.00 -5.39 5.50
N SER A 60 -3.05 -5.00 4.66
CA SER A 60 -2.81 -3.63 4.23
C SER A 60 -3.97 -3.10 3.38
N ILE A 61 -4.59 -3.93 2.54
CA ILE A 61 -5.85 -3.58 1.85
C ILE A 61 -6.97 -3.28 2.86
N CYS A 62 -7.11 -4.07 3.92
CA CYS A 62 -8.10 -3.83 4.97
C CYS A 62 -7.83 -2.51 5.71
N ILE A 63 -6.57 -2.25 6.05
CA ILE A 63 -6.10 -1.00 6.67
C ILE A 63 -6.43 0.20 5.79
N TYR A 64 -6.01 0.17 4.52
CA TYR A 64 -6.27 1.24 3.56
C TYR A 64 -7.77 1.57 3.48
N GLN A 65 -8.61 0.54 3.35
CA GLN A 65 -10.04 0.75 3.17
C GLN A 65 -10.71 1.28 4.44
N SER A 66 -10.37 0.70 5.59
CA SER A 66 -11.01 1.02 6.88
C SER A 66 -10.54 2.35 7.47
N GLU A 67 -9.25 2.69 7.33
CA GLU A 67 -8.67 3.88 7.93
C GLU A 67 -8.60 5.08 6.98
N PHE A 68 -8.44 4.88 5.67
CA PHE A 68 -8.23 6.00 4.74
C PHE A 68 -9.37 6.14 3.73
N TYR A 69 -9.65 5.11 2.93
CA TYR A 69 -10.66 5.20 1.86
C TYR A 69 -12.05 5.55 2.39
N LYS A 70 -12.47 4.94 3.51
CA LYS A 70 -13.74 5.25 4.18
C LYS A 70 -13.95 6.74 4.47
N TYR A 71 -12.87 7.49 4.73
CA TYR A 71 -12.93 8.90 5.14
C TYR A 71 -12.58 9.87 4.02
N LEU A 72 -11.69 9.46 3.10
CA LEU A 72 -11.18 10.31 2.03
C LEU A 72 -11.88 10.05 0.68
N GLY A 73 -12.57 8.91 0.53
CA GLY A 73 -13.21 8.47 -0.71
C GLY A 73 -12.24 8.43 -1.88
N ASP A 74 -12.68 8.92 -3.04
CA ASP A 74 -11.92 8.91 -4.30
C ASP A 74 -10.61 9.70 -4.27
N ARG A 75 -10.40 10.55 -3.25
CA ARG A 75 -9.12 11.24 -3.05
C ARG A 75 -8.02 10.33 -2.54
N ALA A 76 -8.37 9.21 -1.92
CA ALA A 76 -7.44 8.16 -1.55
C ALA A 76 -7.33 7.14 -2.69
N SER A 77 -6.14 6.58 -2.85
CA SER A 77 -5.86 5.47 -3.77
C SER A 77 -4.81 4.57 -3.15
N PHE A 78 -4.81 3.29 -3.48
CA PHE A 78 -3.74 2.37 -3.13
C PHE A 78 -2.70 2.36 -4.26
N LEU A 79 -1.41 2.38 -3.94
CA LEU A 79 -0.36 2.28 -4.94
C LEU A 79 -0.36 0.86 -5.53
N ILE A 80 -0.59 0.73 -6.83
CA ILE A 80 -0.48 -0.54 -7.56
C ILE A 80 0.57 -0.34 -8.67
N PRO A 81 1.82 -0.74 -8.46
CA PRO A 81 2.87 -0.71 -9.48
C PRO A 81 2.54 -1.64 -10.65
N GLU A 82 2.98 -1.28 -11.85
CA GLU A 82 2.70 -2.05 -13.08
C GLU A 82 3.29 -3.46 -13.04
N ASP A 83 4.39 -3.66 -12.32
CA ASP A 83 5.11 -4.93 -12.19
C ASP A 83 4.64 -5.79 -11.00
N ILE A 84 3.56 -5.41 -10.30
CA ILE A 84 3.12 -6.11 -9.10
C ILE A 84 2.74 -7.56 -9.37
N GLU A 85 2.16 -7.86 -10.53
CA GLU A 85 1.76 -9.23 -10.88
C GLU A 85 2.98 -10.16 -10.93
N GLU A 86 4.04 -9.74 -11.62
CA GLU A 86 5.28 -10.52 -11.71
C GLU A 86 5.93 -10.71 -10.34
N ARG A 87 5.87 -9.68 -9.48
CA ARG A 87 6.39 -9.77 -8.11
C ARG A 87 5.60 -10.75 -7.24
N LEU A 88 4.28 -10.74 -7.35
CA LEU A 88 3.41 -11.67 -6.62
C LEU A 88 3.72 -13.14 -6.95
N LYS A 89 4.13 -13.46 -8.17
CA LYS A 89 4.57 -14.84 -8.54
C LYS A 89 5.73 -15.33 -7.68
N SER A 90 6.58 -14.42 -7.19
CA SER A 90 7.69 -14.68 -6.28
C SER A 90 7.37 -14.39 -4.80
N GLY A 91 6.13 -14.01 -4.51
CA GLY A 91 5.69 -13.58 -3.18
C GLY A 91 5.60 -14.69 -2.14
N ASN A 92 5.22 -14.28 -0.93
CA ASN A 92 5.20 -15.11 0.28
C ASN A 92 3.87 -15.86 0.42
N THR A 93 3.89 -17.19 0.22
CA THR A 93 2.72 -18.05 0.40
C THR A 93 2.37 -18.28 1.88
N GLY A 94 3.36 -18.41 2.77
CA GLY A 94 3.10 -18.65 4.20
C GLY A 94 2.38 -17.47 4.86
N LEU A 95 2.72 -16.24 4.46
CA LEU A 95 2.03 -15.04 4.92
C LEU A 95 0.61 -14.96 4.35
N TYR A 96 0.42 -15.31 3.07
CA TYR A 96 -0.92 -15.43 2.48
C TYR A 96 -1.81 -16.38 3.27
N ASP A 97 -1.36 -17.60 3.55
CA ASP A 97 -2.15 -18.61 4.27
C ASP A 97 -2.53 -18.13 5.68
N THR A 98 -1.59 -17.50 6.37
CA THR A 98 -1.81 -16.92 7.71
C THR A 98 -2.88 -15.82 7.67
N GLN A 99 -2.82 -14.94 6.68
CA GLN A 99 -3.77 -13.85 6.52
C GLN A 99 -5.13 -14.32 5.99
N TYR A 100 -5.16 -15.34 5.15
CA TYR A 100 -6.36 -15.80 4.47
C TYR A 100 -7.47 -16.15 5.45
N LEU A 101 -7.16 -16.86 6.55
CA LEU A 101 -8.16 -17.22 7.55
C LEU A 101 -8.86 -16.00 8.17
N ARG A 102 -8.11 -14.90 8.35
CA ARG A 102 -8.61 -13.65 8.93
C ARG A 102 -9.34 -12.77 7.92
N TYR A 103 -8.88 -12.75 6.67
CA TYR A 103 -9.33 -11.79 5.67
C TYR A 103 -10.06 -12.41 4.46
N LYS A 104 -10.33 -13.73 4.42
CA LYS A 104 -11.06 -14.40 3.32
C LYS A 104 -12.44 -13.80 3.00
N ASN A 105 -13.06 -13.16 4.00
CA ASN A 105 -14.37 -12.51 3.85
C ASN A 105 -14.24 -10.98 3.74
N LEU A 106 -13.04 -10.47 3.45
CA LEU A 106 -12.80 -9.03 3.30
C LEU A 106 -13.63 -8.51 2.13
N LYS A 107 -14.55 -7.59 2.43
CA LYS A 107 -15.34 -6.91 1.41
C LYS A 107 -14.50 -5.81 0.76
N ILE A 108 -14.38 -5.87 -0.56
CA ILE A 108 -13.72 -4.82 -1.33
C ILE A 108 -14.73 -3.68 -1.59
N ILE A 109 -14.45 -2.53 -1.00
CA ILE A 109 -15.20 -1.28 -1.09
C ILE A 109 -14.64 -0.42 -2.23
N ASP A 110 -13.31 -0.32 -2.34
CA ASP A 110 -12.66 0.33 -3.47
C ASP A 110 -12.50 -0.66 -4.63
N SER A 111 -13.38 -0.56 -5.63
CA SER A 111 -13.40 -1.46 -6.79
C SER A 111 -12.09 -1.48 -7.59
N ARG A 112 -11.23 -0.44 -7.47
CA ARG A 112 -9.90 -0.40 -8.10
C ARG A 112 -8.95 -1.47 -7.56
N LEU A 113 -9.22 -1.99 -6.36
CA LEU A 113 -8.44 -3.05 -5.72
C LEU A 113 -8.82 -4.46 -6.19
N ASN A 114 -9.93 -4.64 -6.91
CA ASN A 114 -10.38 -5.97 -7.34
C ASN A 114 -9.31 -6.70 -8.16
N GLY A 115 -8.56 -6.00 -9.01
CA GLY A 115 -7.46 -6.58 -9.77
C GLY A 115 -6.36 -7.12 -8.87
N LEU A 116 -5.90 -6.31 -7.90
CA LEU A 116 -4.86 -6.72 -6.95
C LEU A 116 -5.30 -7.91 -6.09
N VAL A 117 -6.51 -7.86 -5.54
CA VAL A 117 -7.08 -8.96 -4.73
C VAL A 117 -7.21 -10.24 -5.55
N GLY A 118 -7.65 -10.11 -6.81
CA GLY A 118 -7.71 -11.22 -7.75
C GLY A 118 -6.35 -11.88 -7.96
N MET A 119 -5.28 -11.09 -8.16
CA MET A 119 -3.92 -11.61 -8.31
C MET A 119 -3.42 -12.28 -7.02
N ILE A 120 -3.64 -11.67 -5.86
CA ILE A 120 -3.26 -12.24 -4.55
C ILE A 120 -3.87 -13.63 -4.35
N HIS A 121 -5.18 -13.76 -4.62
CA HIS A 121 -5.87 -15.06 -4.52
C HIS A 121 -5.47 -16.05 -5.62
N HIS A 122 -5.23 -15.57 -6.85
CA HIS A 122 -4.81 -16.40 -7.97
C HIS A 122 -3.47 -17.08 -7.71
N TYR A 123 -2.48 -16.32 -7.23
CA TYR A 123 -1.15 -16.85 -6.94
C TYR A 123 -1.02 -17.44 -5.54
N GLY A 124 -1.98 -17.17 -4.63
CA GLY A 124 -1.90 -17.59 -3.23
C GLY A 124 -0.67 -17.02 -2.53
N ARG A 125 -0.33 -15.77 -2.84
CA ARG A 125 0.92 -15.11 -2.44
C ARG A 125 0.66 -13.65 -2.15
N VAL A 126 1.48 -13.10 -1.26
CA VAL A 126 1.50 -11.66 -0.94
C VAL A 126 2.90 -11.11 -1.18
N TYR A 127 3.02 -9.79 -1.31
CA TYR A 127 4.30 -9.15 -1.58
C TYR A 127 4.53 -7.96 -0.63
N GLU A 128 5.66 -7.97 0.07
CA GLU A 128 6.02 -6.97 1.07
C GLU A 128 6.65 -5.72 0.41
N GLN A 129 6.45 -4.54 1.00
CA GLN A 129 6.91 -3.27 0.44
C GLN A 129 8.43 -3.24 0.23
N GLU A 130 9.19 -3.87 1.12
CA GLU A 130 10.65 -3.92 1.14
C GLU A 130 11.23 -4.46 -0.16
N GLY A 131 10.47 -5.30 -0.89
CA GLY A 131 10.87 -5.80 -2.21
C GLY A 131 11.07 -4.72 -3.27
N TYR A 132 10.56 -3.51 -3.04
CA TYR A 132 10.78 -2.35 -3.91
C TYR A 132 12.00 -1.51 -3.54
N ILE A 133 12.66 -1.77 -2.42
CA ILE A 133 13.89 -1.07 -2.03
C ILE A 133 15.01 -1.51 -2.97
N GLU A 134 15.42 -0.61 -3.88
CA GLU A 134 16.61 -0.85 -4.69
C GLU A 134 17.83 -0.98 -3.77
N LYS A 135 18.56 -2.09 -3.93
CA LYS A 135 19.88 -2.23 -3.32
C LYS A 135 20.77 -1.16 -3.97
N CYS A 136 21.27 -0.23 -3.18
CA CYS A 136 22.20 0.78 -3.67
C CYS A 136 23.32 0.08 -4.46
N ALA A 137 23.49 0.43 -5.74
CA ALA A 137 24.73 0.17 -6.42
C ALA A 137 25.80 1.00 -5.69
N TYR A 138 26.76 0.31 -5.07
CA TYR A 138 27.98 0.93 -4.57
C TYR A 138 28.89 1.30 -5.75
#